data_AF-A0A482VIJ1-F1
#
_entry.id   AF-A0A482VIJ1-F1
#
_cell.length_a   1.000
_cell.length_b   1.000
_cell.length_c   1.000
_cell.angle_alpha   90.00
_cell.angle_beta   90.00
_cell.angle_gamma   90.00
#
_symmetry.space_group_name_H-M   'P 1'
#
loop_
_entity.id
_entity.type
_entity.pdbx_description
1 polymer ?
#
loop_
_entity_poly.entity_id
_entity_poly.type
_entity_poly.pdbx_seq_one_letter_code
_entity_poly.pdbx_strand_id
1 'polypeptide(L)'
;MDNWATSMFTLMVLVVLVMVKKSNICFALARTVILERLIKLWTNFAKFGNPTPESSELLEYIIWPQLSTNNGDFLYLDIGDSMEVKNHPLKTYNRWNELYNSLGYDDLFTY
;
A
#
# COMPACT_ATOMS: atom_id res chain seq x y z
N MET A 1 -6.76 -15.05 -24.75
CA MET A 1 -7.13 -15.65 -23.44
C MET A 1 -6.08 -15.20 -22.49
N ASP A 2 -6.38 -14.12 -21.80
CA ASP A 2 -5.37 -13.10 -21.57
C ASP A 2 -4.60 -13.34 -20.27
N ASN A 3 -3.29 -13.44 -20.44
CA ASN A 3 -2.32 -13.88 -19.46
C ASN A 3 -2.19 -12.90 -18.28
N TRP A 4 -2.77 -11.70 -18.40
CA TRP A 4 -2.77 -10.68 -17.35
C TRP A 4 -3.62 -11.11 -16.15
N ALA A 5 -4.76 -11.78 -16.37
CA ALA A 5 -5.60 -12.24 -15.28
C ALA A 5 -4.87 -13.31 -14.44
N THR A 6 -4.24 -14.28 -15.09
CA THR A 6 -3.46 -15.34 -14.41
C THR A 6 -2.24 -14.76 -13.67
N SER A 7 -1.58 -13.75 -14.24
CA SER A 7 -0.46 -13.04 -13.58
C SER A 7 -0.92 -12.27 -12.33
N MET A 8 -2.06 -11.58 -12.43
CA MET A 8 -2.67 -10.87 -11.29
C MET A 8 -3.13 -11.82 -10.19
N PHE A 9 -3.72 -12.97 -10.55
CA PHE A 9 -4.10 -14.01 -9.58
C PHE A 9 -2.88 -14.65 -8.92
N THR A 10 -1.80 -14.86 -9.67
CA THR A 10 -0.56 -15.43 -9.12
C THR A 10 0.12 -14.46 -8.16
N LEU A 11 0.15 -13.16 -8.50
CA LEU A 11 0.61 -12.11 -7.59
C LEU A 11 -0.32 -11.92 -6.39
N MET A 12 -1.64 -12.06 -6.56
CA MET A 12 -2.60 -12.06 -5.45
C MET A 12 -2.34 -13.21 -4.47
N VAL A 13 -2.16 -14.43 -4.97
CA VAL A 13 -1.92 -15.61 -4.12
C VAL A 13 -0.56 -15.49 -3.42
N LEU A 14 0.48 -14.99 -4.09
CA LEU A 14 1.81 -14.77 -3.51
C LEU A 14 1.81 -13.66 -2.45
N VAL A 15 1.18 -12.51 -2.72
CA VAL A 15 1.07 -11.42 -1.74
C VAL A 15 0.26 -11.87 -0.54
N VAL A 16 -0.85 -12.60 -0.75
CA VAL A 16 -1.65 -13.16 0.35
C VAL A 16 -0.84 -14.20 1.14
N LEU A 17 -0.10 -15.11 0.50
CA LEU A 17 0.73 -16.11 1.21
C LEU A 17 1.89 -15.48 2.00
N VAL A 18 2.54 -14.47 1.44
CA VAL A 18 3.64 -13.72 2.10
C VAL A 18 3.11 -12.98 3.32
N MET A 19 1.89 -12.42 3.24
CA MET A 19 1.23 -11.74 4.37
C MET A 19 0.63 -12.71 5.40
N VAL A 20 0.26 -13.94 5.00
CA VAL A 20 -0.35 -14.96 5.89
C VAL A 20 0.68 -15.64 6.80
N LYS A 21 1.97 -15.72 6.42
CA LYS A 21 2.96 -16.52 7.17
C LYS A 21 3.46 -15.90 8.49
N LYS A 22 3.09 -14.65 8.85
CA LYS A 22 3.79 -13.89 9.90
C LYS A 22 3.12 -13.79 11.28
N SER A 23 1.86 -14.20 11.52
CA SER A 23 1.32 -14.06 12.89
C SER A 23 0.17 -15.00 13.22
N ASN A 24 0.36 -15.77 14.29
CA ASN A 24 -0.56 -16.75 14.83
C ASN A 24 -1.23 -16.19 16.11
N ILE A 25 -2.55 -16.41 16.23
CA ILE A 25 -3.30 -16.71 17.48
C ILE A 25 -4.12 -15.60 18.21
N CYS A 26 -4.23 -14.35 17.75
CA CYS A 26 -5.18 -13.37 18.39
C CYS A 26 -6.02 -12.52 17.40
N PHE A 27 -6.38 -13.08 16.24
CA PHE A 27 -6.71 -12.26 15.06
C PHE A 27 -8.15 -12.39 14.53
N ALA A 28 -9.03 -13.26 15.05
CA ALA A 28 -10.22 -13.66 14.29
C ALA A 28 -11.25 -12.55 13.94
N LEU A 29 -11.38 -11.49 14.76
CA LEU A 29 -12.30 -10.37 14.49
C LEU A 29 -11.61 -9.14 13.91
N ALA A 30 -10.41 -8.78 14.39
CA ALA A 30 -9.65 -7.66 13.82
C ALA A 30 -9.17 -7.97 12.38
N ARG A 31 -8.97 -9.25 12.01
CA ARG A 31 -8.59 -9.61 10.63
C ARG A 31 -9.68 -9.31 9.62
N THR A 32 -10.96 -9.51 9.98
CA THR A 32 -12.03 -9.49 8.99
C THR A 32 -12.19 -8.08 8.44
N VAL A 33 -12.23 -7.08 9.31
CA VAL A 33 -12.36 -5.68 8.91
C VAL A 33 -11.14 -5.21 8.12
N ILE A 34 -9.93 -5.52 8.56
CA ILE A 34 -8.70 -5.14 7.83
C ILE A 34 -8.65 -5.81 6.45
N LEU A 35 -9.03 -7.09 6.35
CA LEU A 35 -9.09 -7.80 5.07
C LEU A 35 -10.17 -7.22 4.15
N GLU A 36 -11.35 -6.90 4.68
CA GLU A 36 -12.44 -6.29 3.91
C GLU A 36 -12.06 -4.91 3.38
N ARG A 37 -11.42 -4.08 4.21
CA ARG A 37 -10.85 -2.78 3.80
C ARG A 37 -9.85 -2.96 2.67
N LEU A 38 -8.92 -3.90 2.82
CA LEU A 38 -7.90 -4.18 1.81
C LEU A 38 -8.54 -4.64 0.49
N ILE A 39 -9.44 -5.62 0.54
CA ILE A 39 -10.15 -6.12 -0.64
C ILE A 39 -10.93 -4.98 -1.33
N LYS A 40 -11.61 -4.12 -0.57
CA LYS A 40 -12.35 -2.98 -1.11
C LYS A 40 -11.42 -1.98 -1.81
N LEU A 41 -10.31 -1.60 -1.18
CA LEU A 41 -9.31 -0.68 -1.76
C LEU A 41 -8.76 -1.22 -3.07
N TRP A 42 -8.32 -2.49 -3.10
CA TRP A 42 -7.80 -3.11 -4.32
C TRP A 42 -8.86 -3.29 -5.40
N THR A 43 -10.09 -3.64 -5.02
CA THR A 43 -11.21 -3.77 -5.97
C THR A 43 -11.55 -2.43 -6.60
N ASN A 44 -11.63 -1.36 -5.81
CA ASN A 44 -11.88 -0.02 -6.30
C ASN A 44 -10.74 0.45 -7.22
N PHE A 45 -9.48 0.22 -6.84
CA PHE A 45 -8.34 0.53 -7.68
C PHE A 45 -8.39 -0.21 -9.03
N ALA A 46 -8.68 -1.52 -9.03
CA ALA A 46 -8.81 -2.29 -10.26
C ALA A 46 -9.98 -1.84 -11.15
N LYS A 47 -11.09 -1.36 -10.55
CA LYS A 47 -12.27 -0.90 -11.28
C LYS A 47 -12.16 0.53 -11.81
N PHE A 48 -11.57 1.42 -11.01
CA PHE A 48 -11.67 2.87 -11.22
C PHE A 48 -10.31 3.57 -11.32
N GLY A 49 -9.20 2.88 -11.08
CA GLY A 49 -7.87 3.48 -10.94
C GLY A 49 -7.69 4.32 -9.66
N ASN A 50 -8.72 4.42 -8.82
CA ASN A 50 -8.73 5.14 -7.55
C ASN A 50 -9.17 4.19 -6.42
N PRO A 51 -8.35 3.97 -5.38
CA PRO A 51 -8.71 3.10 -4.25
C PRO A 51 -9.91 3.60 -3.43
N THR A 52 -10.11 4.92 -3.38
CA THR A 52 -11.18 5.60 -2.63
C THR A 52 -11.96 6.55 -3.55
N PRO A 53 -12.71 6.04 -4.52
CA PRO A 53 -13.47 6.86 -5.47
C PRO A 53 -14.68 7.53 -4.80
N GLU A 54 -15.23 6.88 -3.75
CA GLU A 54 -16.35 7.34 -2.94
C GLU A 54 -16.03 7.08 -1.47
N SER A 55 -16.59 7.91 -0.58
CA SER A 55 -16.47 7.70 0.86
C SER A 55 -17.32 6.50 1.29
N SER A 56 -16.81 5.70 2.22
CA SER A 56 -17.56 4.55 2.75
C SER A 56 -17.27 4.38 4.23
N GLU A 57 -18.26 3.91 4.99
CA GLU A 57 -18.14 3.65 6.42
C GLU A 57 -17.03 2.62 6.72
N LEU A 58 -16.92 1.58 5.87
CA LEU A 58 -15.86 0.58 5.97
C LEU A 58 -14.45 1.20 5.90
N LEU A 59 -14.31 2.27 5.11
CA LEU A 59 -13.07 3.02 4.95
C LEU A 59 -12.99 4.26 5.84
N GLU A 60 -13.83 4.35 6.87
CA GLU A 60 -13.89 5.49 7.81
C GLU A 60 -14.07 6.84 7.11
N TYR A 61 -14.75 6.83 5.96
CA TYR A 61 -14.98 7.99 5.08
C TYR A 61 -13.70 8.68 4.58
N ILE A 62 -12.57 7.98 4.57
CA ILE A 62 -11.29 8.53 4.12
C ILE A 62 -11.22 8.54 2.60
N ILE A 63 -10.76 9.68 2.08
CA ILE A 63 -10.30 9.83 0.71
C ILE A 63 -8.78 9.83 0.73
N TRP A 64 -8.18 8.82 0.11
CA TRP A 64 -6.74 8.72 0.00
C TRP A 64 -6.26 9.73 -1.05
N PRO A 65 -5.50 10.78 -0.66
CA PRO A 65 -4.96 11.72 -1.61
C PRO A 65 -4.00 11.04 -2.59
N GLN A 66 -3.96 11.54 -3.82
CA GLN A 66 -2.95 11.12 -4.77
C GLN A 66 -1.56 11.39 -4.22
N LEU A 67 -0.62 10.47 -4.50
CA LEU A 67 0.76 10.64 -4.12
C LEU A 67 1.30 11.93 -4.77
N SER A 68 1.71 12.88 -3.94
CA SER A 68 2.45 14.06 -4.37
C SER A 68 3.82 13.97 -3.76
N THR A 69 4.86 14.10 -4.59
CA THR A 69 6.26 14.24 -4.13
C THR A 69 6.66 15.71 -3.98
N ASN A 70 5.72 16.62 -4.21
CA ASN A 70 5.96 18.05 -4.08
C ASN A 70 6.28 18.35 -2.62
N ASN A 71 7.35 19.12 -2.38
CA ASN A 71 7.81 19.55 -1.07
C ASN A 71 8.35 18.43 -0.15
N GLY A 72 8.59 17.21 -0.66
CA GLY A 72 9.16 16.10 0.11
C GLY A 72 8.19 15.41 1.06
N ASP A 73 6.89 15.69 0.93
CA ASP A 73 5.85 14.93 1.63
C ASP A 73 5.59 13.62 0.89
N PHE A 74 5.40 12.55 1.65
CA PHE A 74 5.07 11.21 1.16
C PHE A 74 3.86 10.71 1.96
N LEU A 75 2.68 11.15 1.52
CA LEU A 75 1.42 10.78 2.13
C LEU A 75 1.08 9.33 1.81
N TYR A 76 0.87 8.53 2.85
CA TYR A 76 0.46 7.14 2.75
C TYR A 76 -0.74 6.86 3.64
N LEU A 77 -1.52 5.86 3.27
CA LEU A 77 -2.64 5.39 4.07
C LEU A 77 -2.15 4.32 5.05
N ASP A 78 -2.29 4.58 6.33
CA ASP A 78 -2.06 3.59 7.39
C ASP A 78 -3.33 2.78 7.59
N ILE A 79 -3.23 1.46 7.39
CA ILE A 79 -4.35 0.53 7.44
C ILE A 79 -4.18 -0.35 8.67
N GLY A 80 -4.74 0.10 9.79
CA GLY A 80 -4.78 -0.63 11.05
C GLY A 80 -6.21 -0.81 11.56
N ASP A 81 -6.35 -0.81 12.88
CA ASP A 81 -7.67 -0.79 13.52
C ASP A 81 -8.45 0.48 13.16
N SER A 82 -7.77 1.64 13.13
CA SER A 82 -8.22 2.87 12.49
C SER A 82 -7.54 3.06 11.13
N MET A 83 -8.17 3.84 10.26
CA MET A 83 -7.53 4.32 9.04
C MET A 83 -7.11 5.78 9.21
N GLU A 84 -5.88 6.09 8.81
CA GLU A 84 -5.32 7.45 8.92
C GLU A 84 -4.39 7.72 7.74
N VAL A 85 -4.45 8.93 7.20
CA VAL A 85 -3.43 9.40 6.24
C VAL A 85 -2.26 9.96 7.02
N LYS A 86 -1.09 9.34 6.87
CA LYS A 86 0.15 9.73 7.53
C LYS A 86 1.16 10.22 6.50
N ASN A 87 2.18 10.92 6.98
CA ASN A 87 3.28 11.42 6.19
C ASN A 87 4.60 10.79 6.66
N HIS A 88 5.57 10.67 5.76
CA HIS A 88 6.93 10.16 6.04
C HIS A 88 6.94 8.72 6.59
N PRO A 89 6.72 7.71 5.71
CA PRO A 89 6.54 6.31 6.14
C PRO A 89 7.76 5.70 6.84
N LEU A 90 8.96 6.21 6.56
CA LEU A 90 10.20 5.71 7.14
C LEU A 90 11.04 6.88 7.66
N LYS A 91 11.21 6.96 8.98
CA LYS A 91 12.13 7.95 9.61
C LYS A 91 13.56 7.84 9.09
N THR A 92 13.96 6.64 8.66
CA THR A 92 15.29 6.36 8.13
C THR A 92 15.42 6.67 6.64
N TYR A 93 14.35 7.07 5.95
CA TYR A 93 14.38 7.34 4.51
C TYR A 93 15.44 8.37 4.14
N ASN A 94 15.51 9.49 4.89
CA ASN A 94 16.52 10.52 4.67
C ASN A 94 17.94 9.98 4.83
N ARG A 95 18.18 9.13 5.84
CA ARG A 95 19.47 8.49 6.05
C ARG A 95 19.84 7.53 4.91
N TRP A 96 18.87 6.79 4.38
CA TRP A 96 19.10 5.93 3.21
C TRP A 96 19.38 6.75 1.95
N ASN A 97 18.70 7.88 1.75
CA ASN A 97 19.00 8.81 0.67
C ASN A 97 20.39 9.43 0.80
N GLU A 98 20.79 9.85 2.01
CA GLU A 98 22.15 10.34 2.29
C GLU A 98 23.19 9.27 1.97
N LEU A 99 22.96 8.04 2.43
CA LEU A 99 23.88 6.93 2.18
C LEU A 99 23.96 6.60 0.69
N TYR A 100 22.83 6.52 -0.01
CA TYR A 100 22.76 6.31 -1.46
C TYR A 100 23.53 7.40 -2.21
N ASN A 101 23.28 8.67 -1.90
CA ASN A 101 23.97 9.81 -2.52
C ASN A 101 25.48 9.82 -2.21
N SER A 102 25.88 9.41 -1.00
CA SER A 102 27.29 9.35 -0.60
C SER A 102 28.10 8.30 -1.38
N LEU A 103 27.43 7.27 -1.92
CA LEU A 103 28.08 6.21 -2.68
C LEU A 103 28.44 6.64 -4.11
N GLY A 104 28.04 7.84 -4.54
CA GLY A 104 28.46 8.42 -5.81
C GLY A 104 27.96 7.64 -7.04
N TYR A 105 26.88 6.87 -6.90
CA TYR A 105 26.20 6.26 -8.05
C TYR A 105 25.41 7.34 -8.79
N ASP A 106 26.01 7.86 -9.85
CA ASP A 106 25.47 8.91 -10.72
C ASP A 106 24.44 8.40 -11.73
N ASP A 107 24.55 7.13 -12.16
CA ASP A 107 23.58 6.56 -13.10
C ASP A 107 23.72 5.04 -13.15
N LEU A 108 22.91 4.31 -12.38
CA LEU A 108 22.73 2.88 -12.62
C LEU A 108 21.25 2.62 -12.88
N PHE A 109 20.93 2.67 -14.17
CA PHE A 109 19.75 2.11 -14.83
C PHE A 109 18.49 3.00 -14.86
N THR A 110 18.51 4.06 -15.67
CA THR A 110 17.33 4.43 -16.45
C THR A 110 17.37 3.70 -17.80
N TYR A 111 16.43 2.78 -18.02
CA TYR A 111 16.16 2.17 -19.32
C TYR A 111 15.24 3.06 -20.16
#